data_AF-A0A7S1MX99-F1
#
_entry.id   AF-A0A7S1MX99-F1
#
_cell.length_a   1.000
_cell.length_b   1.000
_cell.length_c   1.000
_cell.angle_alpha   90.00
_cell.angle_beta   90.00
_cell.angle_gamma   90.00
#
_symmetry.space_group_name_H-M   'P 1'
#
loop_
_entity.id
_entity.type
_entity.pdbx_description
1 polymer ?
#
loop_
_entity_poly.entity_id
_entity_poly.type
_entity_poly.pdbx_seq_one_letter_code
_entity_poly.pdbx_strand_id
1 'polypeptide(L)'
;GSVFPKLNWSCPRDATWINAGENTKCLSPGEVCLLLKSSDLIVHDLCHAFDCCVGTGLESDNPPTGELAEQSQSTSPKPPRIYLALRKWYDIKPAMEFRCFVSSGRLVGVSQRDVSNFYEFLLDQPLQGKLVRALPHVGV
;
A
#
# COMPACT_ATOMS: atom_id res chain seq x y z
N GLY A 1 -6.83 -9.33 21.82
CA GLY A 1 -6.09 -9.97 20.71
C GLY A 1 -5.02 -9.01 20.19
N SER A 2 -4.12 -9.47 19.32
CA SER A 2 -3.09 -8.60 18.69
C SER A 2 -3.41 -8.38 17.21
N VAL A 3 -3.35 -7.12 16.78
CA VAL A 3 -3.64 -6.73 15.39
C VAL A 3 -2.58 -5.79 14.86
N PHE A 4 -2.53 -5.57 13.54
CA PHE A 4 -1.97 -4.36 12.97
C PHE A 4 -3.04 -3.60 12.18
N PRO A 5 -3.10 -2.28 12.31
CA PRO A 5 -4.05 -1.46 11.58
C PRO A 5 -3.52 -1.12 10.18
N LYS A 6 -4.43 -0.96 9.21
CA LYS A 6 -4.16 -0.24 7.96
C LYS A 6 -5.43 0.47 7.47
N LEU A 7 -5.25 1.52 6.68
CA LEU A 7 -6.34 2.11 5.92
C LEU A 7 -6.51 1.34 4.59
N ASN A 8 -7.10 1.97 3.58
CA ASN A 8 -7.39 1.34 2.30
C ASN A 8 -6.10 0.76 1.67
N TRP A 9 -5.02 1.54 1.64
CA TRP A 9 -3.81 1.19 0.91
C TRP A 9 -2.64 0.90 1.85
N SER A 10 -2.40 1.80 2.79
CA SER A 10 -1.15 1.86 3.56
C SER A 10 -1.29 1.37 4.99
N CYS A 11 -0.25 0.67 5.44
CA CYS A 11 0.00 0.29 6.83
C CYS A 11 1.01 1.29 7.42
N PRO A 12 0.83 1.78 8.67
CA PRO A 12 1.66 2.82 9.29
C PRO A 12 3.06 2.30 9.72
N ARG A 13 3.83 1.81 8.75
CA ARG A 13 5.14 1.18 8.96
C ARG A 13 6.27 2.19 9.18
N ASP A 14 6.06 3.42 8.76
CA ASP A 14 6.91 4.59 9.01
C ASP A 14 6.81 5.10 10.45
N ALA A 15 5.71 4.78 11.15
CA ALA A 15 5.46 5.21 12.52
C ALA A 15 5.78 4.16 13.59
N THR A 16 6.48 3.06 13.25
CA THR A 16 6.73 1.96 14.19
C THR A 16 7.50 2.39 15.44
N TRP A 17 8.30 3.45 15.33
CA TRP A 17 9.06 4.06 16.42
C TRP A 17 8.20 4.54 17.60
N ILE A 18 6.90 4.81 17.39
CA ILE A 18 6.00 5.26 18.47
C ILE A 18 5.58 4.11 19.39
N ASN A 19 5.68 2.86 18.93
CA ASN A 19 5.33 1.68 19.69
C ASN A 19 6.58 1.11 20.38
N ALA A 20 6.44 0.67 21.63
CA ALA A 20 7.53 0.08 22.41
C ALA A 20 8.17 -1.17 21.77
N GLY A 21 7.45 -1.86 20.89
CA GLY A 21 7.97 -3.03 20.16
C GLY A 21 8.61 -2.72 18.80
N GLU A 22 8.73 -1.43 18.43
CA GLU A 22 9.24 -0.97 17.13
C GLU A 22 8.57 -1.67 15.93
N ASN A 23 7.28 -2.00 16.08
CA ASN A 23 6.50 -2.71 15.08
C ASN A 23 5.05 -2.22 15.06
N THR A 24 4.28 -2.67 14.08
CA THR A 24 2.88 -2.22 13.90
C THR A 24 1.87 -3.03 14.73
N LYS A 25 2.31 -3.81 15.72
CA LYS A 25 1.43 -4.59 16.60
C LYS A 25 0.73 -3.65 17.56
N CYS A 26 -0.59 -3.78 17.64
CA CYS A 26 -1.45 -3.09 18.59
C CYS A 26 -2.26 -4.11 19.41
N LEU A 27 -2.37 -3.85 20.70
CA LEU A 27 -3.10 -4.59 21.72
C LEU A 27 -4.33 -3.84 22.22
N SER A 28 -4.38 -2.52 22.01
CA SER A 28 -5.49 -1.67 22.42
C SER A 28 -5.93 -0.71 21.30
N PRO A 29 -7.17 -0.19 21.35
CA PRO A 29 -7.61 0.88 20.45
C PRO A 29 -6.76 2.15 20.56
N GLY A 30 -6.23 2.44 21.76
CA GLY A 30 -5.35 3.60 21.97
C GLY A 30 -4.07 3.51 21.14
N GLU A 31 -3.43 2.34 21.12
CA GLU A 31 -2.25 2.08 20.29
C GLU A 31 -2.57 2.16 18.79
N VAL A 32 -3.74 1.67 18.37
CA VAL A 32 -4.20 1.81 16.97
C VAL A 32 -4.31 3.28 16.59
N CYS A 33 -4.99 4.08 17.41
CA CYS A 33 -5.16 5.50 17.15
C CYS A 33 -3.81 6.24 17.16
N LEU A 34 -2.92 5.91 18.10
CA LEU A 34 -1.60 6.52 18.20
C LEU A 34 -0.76 6.24 16.94
N LEU A 35 -0.69 4.97 16.54
CA LEU A 35 0.10 4.56 15.38
C LEU A 35 -0.42 5.18 14.07
N LEU A 36 -1.74 5.22 13.88
CA LEU A 36 -2.35 5.84 12.69
C LEU A 36 -2.13 7.36 12.64
N LYS A 37 -2.23 8.05 13.78
CA LYS A 37 -2.05 9.51 13.84
C LYS A 37 -0.60 9.96 13.63
N SER A 38 0.37 9.09 13.87
CA SER A 38 1.79 9.40 13.78
C SER A 38 2.43 9.01 12.43
N SER A 39 1.65 8.59 11.44
CA SER A 39 2.14 8.04 10.17
C SER A 39 1.84 8.96 8.98
N ASP A 40 2.88 9.31 8.23
CA ASP A 40 2.78 10.06 6.98
C ASP A 40 2.16 9.22 5.86
N LEU A 41 2.37 7.90 5.89
CA LEU A 41 1.69 6.98 4.97
C LEU A 41 0.17 7.01 5.15
N ILE A 42 -0.31 7.18 6.38
CA ILE A 42 -1.74 7.31 6.67
C ILE A 42 -2.26 8.68 6.25
N VAL A 43 -1.49 9.76 6.46
CA VAL A 43 -1.83 11.09 5.94
C VAL A 43 -1.95 11.05 4.41
N HIS A 44 -1.03 10.38 3.72
CA HIS A 44 -1.09 10.21 2.27
C HIS A 44 -2.36 9.46 1.83
N ASP A 45 -2.72 8.36 2.48
CA ASP A 45 -3.96 7.62 2.20
C ASP A 45 -5.23 8.50 2.34
N LEU A 46 -5.22 9.47 3.26
CA LEU A 46 -6.38 10.34 3.54
C LEU A 46 -6.45 11.55 2.61
N CYS A 47 -5.30 12.14 2.28
CA CYS A 47 -5.23 13.45 1.62
C CYS A 47 -4.75 13.40 0.17
N HIS A 48 -3.94 12.39 -0.20
CA HIS A 48 -3.14 12.40 -1.42
C HIS A 48 -3.30 11.13 -2.27
N ALA A 49 -4.22 10.24 -1.91
CA ALA A 49 -4.36 8.92 -2.54
C ALA A 49 -4.60 8.96 -4.06
N PHE A 50 -5.14 10.06 -4.60
CA PHE A 50 -5.48 10.21 -6.02
C PHE A 50 -4.71 11.32 -6.75
N ASP A 51 -3.71 11.94 -6.11
CA ASP A 51 -2.99 13.09 -6.67
C ASP A 51 -2.29 12.76 -8.00
N CYS A 52 -1.91 11.49 -8.20
CA CYS A 52 -1.25 11.00 -9.41
C CYS A 52 -2.21 10.38 -10.43
N CYS A 53 -3.52 10.36 -10.17
CA CYS A 53 -4.48 9.81 -11.13
C CYS A 53 -4.71 10.82 -12.26
N VAL A 54 -4.41 10.42 -13.50
CA VAL A 54 -4.97 11.12 -14.66
C VAL A 54 -6.49 10.97 -14.59
N GLY A 55 -7.20 12.10 -14.45
CA GLY A 55 -8.64 12.08 -14.47
C GLY A 55 -9.09 11.41 -15.77
N THR A 56 -10.00 10.44 -15.68
CA THR A 56 -10.88 10.14 -16.80
C THR A 56 -11.81 11.33 -16.95
N GLY A 57 -11.27 12.46 -17.42
CA GLY A 57 -12.08 13.41 -18.12
C GLY A 57 -12.69 12.60 -19.25
N LEU A 58 -13.99 12.33 -19.15
CA LEU A 58 -14.76 12.13 -20.36
C LEU A 58 -14.50 13.41 -21.15
N GLU A 59 -13.55 13.33 -22.09
CA GLU A 59 -13.44 14.27 -23.19
C GLU A 59 -14.80 14.19 -23.90
N SER A 60 -15.71 15.07 -23.51
CA SER A 60 -16.81 15.44 -24.38
C SER A 60 -16.14 16.17 -25.52
N ASP A 61 -16.11 15.54 -26.70
CA ASP A 61 -15.73 16.09 -28.01
C ASP A 61 -16.58 17.34 -28.35
N ASN A 62 -16.41 18.43 -27.61
CA ASN A 62 -16.95 19.73 -27.96
C ASN A 62 -15.78 20.65 -28.31
N PRO A 63 -15.72 21.15 -29.56
CA PRO A 63 -14.67 22.07 -29.97
C PRO A 63 -14.78 23.42 -29.22
N PRO A 64 -13.67 24.18 -29.12
CA PRO A 64 -13.63 25.41 -28.34
C PRO A 64 -14.34 26.53 -29.09
N THR A 65 -15.58 26.83 -28.69
CA THR A 65 -16.19 28.13 -28.97
C THR A 65 -15.94 29.02 -27.78
N GLY A 66 -15.17 30.09 -28.00
CA GLY A 66 -14.76 31.02 -26.95
C GLY A 66 -15.94 31.67 -26.24
N GLU A 67 -15.80 31.84 -24.93
CA GLU A 67 -15.80 33.15 -24.26
C GLU A 67 -15.75 32.95 -22.73
N LEU A 68 -14.84 33.71 -22.11
CA LEU A 68 -14.77 34.14 -20.70
C LEU A 68 -14.61 33.05 -19.62
N ALA A 69 -13.38 32.99 -19.11
CA ALA A 69 -12.98 32.30 -17.89
C ALA A 69 -13.71 32.86 -16.67
N GLU A 70 -14.43 32.01 -15.94
CA GLU A 70 -14.53 32.04 -14.48
C GLU A 70 -15.15 30.75 -13.95
N GLN A 71 -14.49 30.16 -12.95
CA GLN A 71 -14.88 29.00 -12.15
C GLN A 71 -14.77 27.63 -12.83
N SER A 72 -13.53 27.18 -12.98
CA SER A 72 -13.17 25.76 -12.99
C SER A 72 -13.61 25.10 -11.69
N GLN A 73 -14.89 24.71 -11.59
CA GLN A 73 -15.32 23.68 -10.65
C GLN A 73 -14.70 22.37 -11.13
N SER A 74 -13.47 22.13 -10.68
CA SER A 74 -12.87 20.79 -10.70
C SER A 74 -13.94 19.85 -10.17
N THR A 75 -14.40 18.91 -10.99
CA THR A 75 -15.19 17.77 -10.53
C THR A 75 -14.28 16.96 -9.62
N SER A 76 -14.13 17.41 -8.38
CA SER A 76 -13.31 16.73 -7.39
C SER A 76 -13.92 15.34 -7.24
N PRO A 77 -13.16 14.26 -7.49
CA PRO A 77 -13.67 12.93 -7.25
C PRO A 77 -14.20 12.88 -5.82
N LYS A 78 -15.42 12.34 -5.65
CA LYS A 78 -16.01 12.15 -4.32
C LYS A 78 -14.96 11.51 -3.40
N PRO A 79 -14.77 12.03 -2.17
CA PRO A 79 -13.73 11.51 -1.30
C PRO A 79 -13.92 10.00 -1.12
N PRO A 80 -12.84 9.21 -1.23
CA PRO A 80 -12.93 7.76 -1.12
C PRO A 80 -13.54 7.40 0.23
N ARG A 81 -14.37 6.36 0.24
CA ARG A 81 -14.77 5.76 1.52
C ARG A 81 -13.52 5.16 2.16
N ILE A 82 -13.18 5.65 3.35
CA ILE A 82 -12.06 5.15 4.14
C ILE A 82 -12.51 3.98 5.01
N TYR A 83 -11.72 2.92 5.03
CA TYR A 83 -11.93 1.72 5.83
C TYR A 83 -10.76 1.53 6.78
N LEU A 84 -11.06 1.29 8.05
CA LEU A 84 -10.07 0.80 9.02
C LEU A 84 -10.07 -0.72 9.01
N ALA A 85 -8.99 -1.33 8.51
CA ALA A 85 -8.79 -2.77 8.55
C ALA A 85 -7.88 -3.16 9.72
N LEU A 86 -8.41 -3.96 10.65
CA LEU A 86 -7.65 -4.55 11.75
C LEU A 86 -7.32 -6.00 11.41
N ARG A 87 -6.08 -6.26 10.99
CA ARG A 87 -5.64 -7.61 10.62
C ARG A 87 -4.93 -8.26 11.78
N LYS A 88 -5.16 -9.57 11.99
CA LYS A 88 -4.45 -10.33 13.03
C LYS A 88 -2.94 -10.17 12.84
N TRP A 89 -2.23 -9.87 13.93
CA TRP A 89 -0.78 -9.75 13.93
C TRP A 89 -0.12 -11.13 13.83
N TYR A 90 0.94 -11.21 13.04
CA TYR A 90 1.81 -12.38 12.92
C TYR A 90 3.26 -11.91 12.94
N ASP A 91 4.12 -12.74 13.50
CA ASP A 91 5.57 -12.55 13.42
C ASP A 91 6.07 -13.08 12.07
N ILE A 92 6.06 -12.20 11.07
CA ILE A 92 6.48 -12.51 9.70
C ILE A 92 7.98 -12.28 9.60
N LYS A 93 8.72 -13.30 9.13
CA LYS A 93 10.16 -13.19 8.89
C LYS A 93 10.40 -12.24 7.69
N PRO A 94 11.08 -11.09 7.87
CA PRO A 94 11.29 -10.13 6.79
C PRO A 94 11.98 -10.71 5.56
N ALA A 95 12.93 -11.63 5.77
CA ALA A 95 13.63 -12.35 4.71
C ALA A 95 12.70 -13.17 3.79
N MET A 96 11.51 -13.53 4.27
CA MET A 96 10.52 -14.31 3.52
C MET A 96 9.40 -13.43 2.94
N GLU A 97 9.55 -12.11 2.96
CA GLU A 97 8.65 -11.17 2.31
C GLU A 97 9.19 -10.79 0.92
N PHE A 98 8.34 -10.93 -0.09
CA PHE A 98 8.69 -10.64 -1.48
C PHE A 98 7.71 -9.64 -2.10
N ARG A 99 8.21 -8.77 -2.98
CA ARG A 99 7.38 -8.04 -3.94
C ARG A 99 7.30 -8.84 -5.22
N CYS A 100 6.08 -9.03 -5.70
CA CYS A 100 5.80 -9.66 -6.98
C CYS A 100 5.24 -8.61 -7.93
N PHE A 101 5.78 -8.56 -9.14
CA PHE A 101 5.36 -7.64 -10.19
C PHE A 101 4.60 -8.41 -11.25
N VAL A 102 3.36 -8.04 -11.51
CA VAL A 102 2.47 -8.72 -12.45
C VAL A 102 2.09 -7.75 -13.57
N SER A 103 2.21 -8.20 -14.82
CA SER A 103 1.77 -7.46 -15.99
C SER A 103 1.06 -8.40 -16.95
N SER A 104 -0.07 -7.96 -17.52
CA SER A 104 -0.89 -8.76 -18.43
C SER A 104 -1.25 -10.15 -17.87
N GLY A 105 -1.58 -10.22 -16.57
CA GLY A 105 -1.89 -11.47 -15.87
C GLY A 105 -0.71 -12.42 -15.67
N ARG A 106 0.53 -11.99 -15.92
CA ARG A 106 1.74 -12.81 -15.81
C ARG A 106 2.71 -12.22 -14.79
N LEU A 107 3.31 -13.06 -13.95
CA LEU A 107 4.40 -12.67 -13.06
C LEU A 107 5.64 -12.34 -13.90
N VAL A 108 6.07 -11.08 -13.85
CA VAL A 108 7.22 -10.57 -14.65
C VAL A 108 8.48 -10.34 -13.80
N GLY A 109 8.35 -10.28 -12.48
CA GLY A 109 9.49 -10.08 -11.60
C GLY A 109 9.17 -10.35 -10.14
N VAL A 110 10.20 -10.69 -9.37
CA VAL A 110 10.15 -10.87 -7.91
C VAL A 110 11.38 -10.21 -7.31
N SER A 111 11.21 -9.48 -6.21
CA SER A 111 12.32 -8.96 -5.40
C SER A 111 12.08 -9.21 -3.91
N GLN A 112 13.14 -9.19 -3.11
CA GLN A 112 12.98 -9.09 -1.66
C GLN A 112 12.23 -7.80 -1.31
N ARG A 113 11.38 -7.87 -0.28
CA ARG A 113 10.63 -6.71 0.22
C ARG A 113 11.49 -5.82 1.10
N ASP A 114 12.34 -6.44 1.91
CA ASP A 114 13.38 -5.79 2.70
C ASP A 114 14.56 -5.48 1.78
N VAL A 115 14.97 -4.22 1.76
CA VAL A 115 16.06 -3.70 0.91
C VAL A 115 17.30 -3.35 1.72
N SER A 116 17.22 -3.42 3.05
CA SER A 116 18.28 -3.01 3.96
C SER A 116 19.18 -4.17 4.38
N ASN A 117 18.69 -5.41 4.26
CA ASN A 117 19.40 -6.61 4.70
C ASN A 117 19.77 -7.52 3.53
N PHE A 118 20.94 -8.14 3.63
CA PHE A 118 21.36 -9.22 2.73
C PHE A 118 21.14 -10.58 3.40
N TYR A 119 20.52 -11.50 2.69
CA TYR A 119 20.18 -12.84 3.18
C TYR A 119 20.80 -13.90 2.27
N GLU A 120 21.98 -14.40 2.65
CA GLU A 120 22.77 -15.34 1.84
C GLU A 120 22.00 -16.61 1.47
N PHE A 121 21.19 -17.14 2.39
CA PHE A 121 20.40 -18.35 2.15
C PHE A 121 19.40 -18.23 1.00
N LEU A 122 19.03 -17.01 0.60
CA LEU A 122 18.15 -16.78 -0.56
C LEU A 122 18.86 -16.95 -1.90
N LEU A 123 20.18 -17.13 -1.92
CA LEU A 123 20.93 -17.50 -3.12
C LEU A 123 20.79 -18.98 -3.49
N ASP A 124 20.27 -19.82 -2.59
CA ASP A 124 20.05 -21.24 -2.85
C ASP A 124 19.07 -21.47 -4.01
N GLN A 125 19.58 -22.03 -5.12
CA GLN A 125 18.82 -22.25 -6.36
C GLN A 125 17.57 -23.13 -6.17
N PRO A 126 17.63 -24.26 -5.42
CA PRO A 126 16.44 -25.03 -5.06
C PRO A 126 15.38 -24.20 -4.31
N LEU A 127 15.77 -23.37 -3.34
CA LEU A 127 14.86 -22.48 -2.63
C LEU A 127 14.22 -21.45 -3.57
N GLN A 128 15.00 -20.80 -4.42
CA GLN A 128 14.50 -19.87 -5.43
C GLN A 128 13.47 -20.54 -6.34
N GLY A 129 13.75 -21.76 -6.81
CA GLY A 129 12.81 -22.54 -7.62
C GLY A 129 11.50 -22.86 -6.90
N LYS A 130 11.55 -23.16 -5.59
CA LYS A 130 10.34 -23.37 -4.77
C LYS A 130 9.54 -22.09 -4.60
N LEU A 131 10.21 -20.96 -4.34
CA LEU A 131 9.55 -19.66 -4.19
C LEU A 131 8.80 -19.26 -5.45
N VAL A 132 9.45 -19.34 -6.62
CA VAL A 132 8.80 -19.02 -7.91
C VAL A 132 7.58 -19.91 -8.17
N ARG A 133 7.66 -21.20 -7.85
CA ARG A 133 6.55 -22.15 -8.02
C ARG A 133 5.41 -21.97 -7.02
N ALA A 134 5.65 -21.33 -5.88
CA ALA A 134 4.61 -21.03 -4.89
C ALA A 134 3.79 -19.77 -5.24
N LEU A 135 4.32 -18.91 -6.13
CA LEU A 135 3.70 -17.65 -6.54
C LEU A 135 2.56 -17.70 -7.60
N PRO A 136 2.18 -18.83 -8.26
CA PRO A 136 1.22 -18.81 -9.36
C PRO A 136 -0.25 -19.04 -8.95
N HIS A 137 -0.64 -18.97 -7.67
CA HIS A 137 -2.04 -19.20 -7.23
C HIS A 137 -2.68 -18.02 -6.48
N VAL A 138 -2.00 -16.87 -6.37
CA VAL A 138 -2.63 -15.66 -5.86
C VAL A 138 -3.37 -15.01 -7.03
N GLY A 139 -4.63 -15.44 -7.21
CA GLY A 139 -5.50 -15.03 -8.31
C GLY A 139 -5.54 -13.52 -8.51
N VAL A 140 -5.41 -13.14 -9.78
CA VAL A 140 -6.02 -11.92 -10.31
C VAL A 140 -7.53 -12.09 -10.26
#